data_AF-A0A3B0UF73-F1
#
_entry.id   AF-A0A3B0UF73-F1
#
_cell.length_a   1.000
_cell.length_b   1.000
_cell.length_c   1.000
_cell.angle_alpha   90.00
_cell.angle_beta   90.00
_cell.angle_gamma   90.00
#
_symmetry.space_group_name_H-M   'P 1'
#
loop_
_entity.id
_entity.type
_entity.pdbx_description
1 polymer ?
#
loop_
_entity_poly.entity_id
_entity_poly.type
_entity_poly.pdbx_seq_one_letter_code
_entity_poly.pdbx_strand_id
1 'polypeptide(L)'
;MIRRLFILMSLLVGLAPSAIALENSLTPEEEELIREIGIFNSAIGSMAGRFLQIDSAGGRLEGTFFLVRPNKIRFRYAPPSREEIVSVGRGFYILNREEETKYVYPQDKVPLRQFLTDEIDFLNGNISDVVMTDTFISITLFDESPLGTVEVALIFEIESKELWQWTLTEPDGSELTFSIYDVVKDVEIPRSFFYINPNYRSIAQ
;
A
#
# COMPACT_ATOMS: atom_id res chain seq x y z
N MET A 1 85.81 3.09 0.13
CA MET A 1 85.05 1.89 -0.28
C MET A 1 84.19 1.51 0.91
N ILE A 2 82.87 1.67 0.88
CA ILE A 2 81.89 0.58 0.72
C ILE A 2 80.50 1.20 0.46
N ARG A 3 79.75 0.52 -0.40
CA ARG A 3 78.53 0.92 -1.14
C ARG A 3 77.29 1.09 -0.26
N ARG A 4 76.47 2.07 -0.61
CA ARG A 4 75.08 2.26 -0.14
C ARG A 4 74.18 1.19 -0.79
N LEU A 5 73.45 0.44 0.04
CA LEU A 5 72.43 -0.53 -0.37
C LEU A 5 71.07 0.19 -0.42
N PHE A 6 70.50 0.32 -1.61
CA PHE A 6 69.09 0.67 -1.81
C PHE A 6 68.34 -0.61 -2.15
N ILE A 7 67.30 -0.95 -1.39
CA ILE A 7 66.33 -1.98 -1.77
C ILE A 7 65.05 -1.26 -2.19
N LEU A 8 64.67 -1.48 -3.44
CA LEU A 8 63.47 -0.97 -4.10
C LEU A 8 62.22 -1.67 -3.52
N MET A 9 61.21 -0.88 -3.15
CA MET A 9 59.87 -1.34 -2.80
C MET A 9 59.03 -1.38 -4.09
N SER A 10 58.68 -2.58 -4.56
CA SER A 10 57.78 -2.78 -5.70
C SER A 10 56.34 -2.78 -5.19
N LEU A 11 55.58 -1.71 -5.49
CA LEU A 11 54.15 -1.64 -5.19
C LEU A 11 53.36 -2.10 -6.44
N LEU A 12 52.79 -3.31 -6.39
CA LEU A 12 51.75 -3.72 -7.34
C LEU A 12 50.45 -3.03 -6.96
N VAL A 13 49.99 -2.09 -7.79
CA VAL A 13 48.64 -1.54 -7.72
C VAL A 13 47.73 -2.48 -8.52
N GLY A 14 46.97 -3.32 -7.82
CA GLY A 14 45.87 -4.07 -8.42
C GLY A 14 44.66 -3.15 -8.58
N LEU A 15 44.20 -2.93 -9.82
CA LEU A 15 42.87 -2.39 -10.07
C LEU A 15 41.84 -3.47 -9.73
N ALA A 16 41.15 -3.32 -8.60
CA ALA A 16 39.92 -4.05 -8.37
C ALA A 16 38.81 -3.42 -9.26
N PRO A 17 38.01 -4.22 -9.99
CA PRO A 17 36.83 -3.69 -10.66
C PRO A 17 35.86 -3.23 -9.58
N SER A 18 35.48 -1.95 -9.63
CA SER A 18 34.38 -1.42 -8.85
C SER A 18 33.11 -2.18 -9.23
N ALA A 19 32.53 -2.90 -8.27
CA ALA A 19 31.18 -3.41 -8.40
C ALA A 19 30.25 -2.20 -8.61
N ILE A 20 29.58 -2.13 -9.76
CA ILE A 20 28.45 -1.23 -9.96
C ILE A 20 27.38 -1.74 -8.99
N ALA A 21 27.19 -1.02 -7.88
CA ALA A 21 25.96 -1.13 -7.13
C ALA A 21 24.85 -0.61 -8.06
N LEU A 22 23.94 -1.49 -8.48
CA LEU A 22 22.65 -1.05 -8.99
C LEU A 22 21.93 -0.40 -7.82
N GLU A 23 22.06 0.91 -7.69
CA GLU A 23 21.04 1.72 -7.02
C GLU A 23 19.78 1.55 -7.87
N ASN A 24 18.77 0.83 -7.36
CA ASN A 24 17.41 0.78 -7.90
C ASN A 24 16.79 2.19 -7.79
N SER A 25 17.33 3.13 -8.57
CA SER A 25 16.75 4.45 -8.76
C SER A 25 15.68 4.34 -9.83
N LEU A 26 14.55 5.00 -9.61
CA LEU A 26 13.46 5.04 -10.58
C LEU A 26 13.95 5.67 -11.88
N THR A 27 13.53 5.09 -12.99
CA THR A 27 13.73 5.70 -14.31
C THR A 27 12.83 6.95 -14.44
N PRO A 28 13.23 7.95 -15.25
CA PRO A 28 12.38 9.11 -15.51
C PRO A 28 10.98 8.74 -16.02
N GLU A 29 10.88 7.65 -16.80
CA GLU A 29 9.63 7.11 -17.30
C GLU A 29 8.74 6.56 -16.17
N GLU A 30 9.31 5.82 -15.22
CA GLU A 30 8.58 5.32 -14.04
C GLU A 30 8.13 6.47 -13.15
N GLU A 31 8.99 7.46 -12.88
CA GLU A 31 8.63 8.62 -12.07
C GLU A 31 7.45 9.40 -12.66
N GLU A 32 7.45 9.62 -13.97
CA GLU A 32 6.34 10.32 -14.65
C GLU A 32 5.05 9.50 -14.58
N LEU A 33 5.10 8.20 -14.85
CA LEU A 33 3.92 7.34 -14.76
C LEU A 33 3.35 7.29 -13.33
N ILE A 34 4.21 7.16 -12.32
CA ILE A 34 3.81 7.18 -10.91
C ILE A 34 3.11 8.51 -10.56
N ARG A 35 3.64 9.64 -11.07
CA ARG A 35 3.03 10.97 -10.89
C ARG A 35 1.68 11.06 -11.58
N GLU A 36 1.55 10.59 -12.81
CA GLU A 36 0.27 10.56 -13.53
C GLU A 36 -0.78 9.71 -12.80
N ILE A 37 -0.40 8.56 -12.26
CA ILE A 37 -1.28 7.69 -11.46
C ILE A 37 -1.75 8.42 -10.20
N GLY A 38 -0.84 9.09 -9.49
CA GLY A 38 -1.16 9.91 -8.33
C GLY A 38 -2.19 10.99 -8.67
N ILE A 39 -1.94 11.77 -9.73
CA ILE A 39 -2.85 12.83 -10.20
C ILE A 39 -4.22 12.26 -10.57
N PHE A 40 -4.27 11.18 -11.35
CA PHE A 40 -5.52 10.57 -11.80
C PHE A 40 -6.37 10.07 -10.62
N ASN A 41 -5.77 9.32 -9.70
CA ASN A 41 -6.50 8.74 -8.57
C ASN A 41 -6.88 9.79 -7.51
N SER A 42 -6.15 10.90 -7.42
CA SER A 42 -6.51 12.06 -6.58
C SER A 42 -7.78 12.75 -7.07
N ALA A 43 -8.02 12.79 -8.38
CA ALA A 43 -9.22 13.39 -8.97
C ALA A 43 -10.51 12.60 -8.65
N ILE A 44 -10.40 11.33 -8.23
CA ILE A 44 -11.54 10.48 -7.89
C ILE A 44 -12.04 10.84 -6.49
N GLY A 45 -13.01 11.76 -6.41
CA GLY A 45 -13.56 12.22 -5.13
C GLY A 45 -14.42 11.18 -4.42
N SER A 46 -15.06 10.29 -5.17
CA SER A 46 -15.88 9.20 -4.62
C SER A 46 -15.90 8.00 -5.55
N MET A 47 -16.01 6.80 -4.98
CA MET A 47 -16.25 5.59 -5.75
C MET A 47 -16.90 4.50 -4.90
N ALA A 48 -17.61 3.60 -5.55
CA ALA A 48 -18.16 2.39 -4.95
C ALA A 48 -17.96 1.21 -5.90
N GLY A 49 -17.90 0.00 -5.36
CA GLY A 49 -17.74 -1.20 -6.17
C GLY A 49 -17.70 -2.45 -5.31
N ARG A 50 -17.20 -3.52 -5.89
CA ARG A 50 -16.99 -4.80 -5.22
C ARG A 50 -15.52 -5.02 -4.92
N PHE A 51 -15.26 -5.86 -3.92
CA PHE A 51 -13.90 -6.29 -3.62
C PHE A 51 -13.86 -7.80 -3.38
N LEU A 52 -12.67 -8.37 -3.60
CA LEU A 52 -12.29 -9.72 -3.23
C LEU A 52 -11.00 -9.62 -2.41
N GLN A 53 -11.04 -10.17 -1.21
CA GLN A 53 -9.87 -10.38 -0.36
C GLN A 53 -9.41 -11.84 -0.46
N ILE A 54 -8.09 -12.03 -0.52
CA ILE A 54 -7.41 -13.31 -0.41
C ILE A 54 -6.36 -13.22 0.69
N ASP A 55 -6.34 -14.17 1.62
CA ASP A 55 -5.28 -14.29 2.64
C ASP A 55 -4.19 -15.32 2.24
N SER A 56 -3.08 -15.36 2.99
CA SER A 56 -1.99 -16.32 2.79
C SER A 56 -2.40 -17.80 2.81
N ALA A 57 -3.52 -18.14 3.46
CA ALA A 57 -4.05 -19.51 3.48
C ALA A 57 -4.95 -19.80 2.27
N GLY A 58 -5.14 -18.82 1.38
CA GLY A 58 -6.05 -18.90 0.24
C GLY A 58 -7.52 -18.70 0.60
N GLY A 59 -7.81 -18.24 1.82
CA GLY A 59 -9.15 -17.86 2.26
C GLY A 59 -9.67 -16.70 1.42
N ARG A 60 -10.94 -16.77 1.00
CA ARG A 60 -11.54 -15.80 0.09
C ARG A 60 -12.74 -15.16 0.74
N LEU A 61 -12.73 -13.84 0.83
CA LEU A 61 -13.84 -13.05 1.31
C LEU A 61 -14.18 -11.99 0.27
N GLU A 62 -15.46 -11.74 0.03
CA GLU A 62 -15.89 -10.70 -0.90
C GLU A 62 -16.86 -9.74 -0.24
N GLY A 63 -17.14 -8.63 -0.93
CA GLY A 63 -18.11 -7.67 -0.44
C GLY A 63 -18.19 -6.44 -1.33
N THR A 64 -18.67 -5.36 -0.73
CA THR A 64 -18.79 -4.04 -1.37
C THR A 64 -17.95 -3.01 -0.64
N PHE A 65 -17.38 -2.08 -1.37
CA PHE A 65 -16.66 -0.95 -0.80
C PHE A 65 -17.27 0.39 -1.20
N PHE A 66 -17.04 1.39 -0.36
CA PHE A 66 -17.44 2.78 -0.55
C PHE A 66 -16.28 3.67 -0.14
N LEU A 67 -15.86 4.57 -1.03
CA LEU A 67 -14.80 5.53 -0.79
C LEU A 67 -15.32 6.93 -1.04
N VAL A 68 -15.01 7.84 -0.12
CA VAL A 68 -15.16 9.29 -0.29
C VAL A 68 -13.89 9.97 0.19
N ARG A 69 -13.24 10.72 -0.68
CA ARG A 69 -12.07 11.50 -0.31
C ARG A 69 -12.46 12.75 0.49
N PRO A 70 -11.59 13.21 1.41
CA PRO A 70 -10.42 12.50 1.91
C PRO A 70 -10.77 11.49 3.03
N ASN A 71 -9.99 10.42 3.10
CA ASN A 71 -9.87 9.49 4.23
C ASN A 71 -11.13 8.72 4.68
N LYS A 72 -12.20 8.67 3.88
CA LYS A 72 -13.37 7.85 4.20
C LYS A 72 -13.41 6.65 3.31
N ILE A 73 -13.37 5.47 3.92
CA ILE A 73 -13.57 4.21 3.22
C ILE A 73 -14.37 3.26 4.10
N ARG A 74 -15.22 2.43 3.49
CA ARG A 74 -15.89 1.34 4.16
C ARG A 74 -15.92 0.11 3.26
N PHE A 75 -15.40 -1.00 3.76
CA PHE A 75 -15.59 -2.33 3.21
C PHE A 75 -16.67 -3.03 4.04
N ARG A 76 -17.62 -3.67 3.36
CA ARG A 76 -18.66 -4.47 3.98
C ARG A 76 -18.59 -5.87 3.39
N TYR A 77 -18.25 -6.84 4.21
CA TYR A 77 -18.18 -8.23 3.77
C TYR A 77 -19.57 -8.77 3.46
N ALA A 78 -19.64 -9.65 2.47
CA ALA A 78 -20.86 -10.34 2.09
C ALA A 78 -21.25 -11.40 3.13
N PRO A 79 -22.55 -11.76 3.22
CA PRO A 79 -22.99 -12.86 4.07
C PRO A 79 -22.22 -14.17 3.80
N PRO A 80 -21.97 -15.00 4.83
CA PRO A 80 -22.52 -14.90 6.19
C PRO A 80 -21.76 -13.93 7.11
N SER A 81 -20.65 -13.35 6.67
CA SER A 81 -19.89 -12.38 7.48
C SER A 81 -20.74 -11.14 7.78
N ARG A 82 -20.60 -10.63 9.01
CA ARG A 82 -21.18 -9.35 9.45
C ARG A 82 -20.10 -8.32 9.77
N GLU A 83 -18.90 -8.57 9.29
CA GLU A 83 -17.76 -7.71 9.49
C GLU A 83 -17.78 -6.54 8.50
N GLU A 84 -17.28 -5.41 8.96
CA GLU A 84 -17.09 -4.22 8.14
C GLU A 84 -15.79 -3.53 8.57
N ILE A 85 -14.96 -3.13 7.61
CA ILE A 85 -13.78 -2.31 7.86
C ILE A 85 -14.13 -0.88 7.49
N VAL A 86 -13.92 0.08 8.38
CA VAL A 86 -14.25 1.48 8.13
C VAL A 86 -13.14 2.42 8.58
N SER A 87 -12.85 3.43 7.78
CA SER A 87 -12.01 4.57 8.15
C SER A 87 -12.78 5.87 7.96
N VAL A 88 -12.56 6.80 8.88
CA VAL A 88 -13.15 8.15 8.89
C VAL A 88 -12.08 9.22 9.12
N GLY A 89 -10.84 8.96 8.69
CA GLY A 89 -9.70 9.87 8.81
C GLY A 89 -9.00 9.91 10.18
N ARG A 90 -9.43 9.09 11.14
CA ARG A 90 -8.79 8.97 12.46
C ARG A 90 -8.17 7.59 12.71
N GLY A 91 -8.10 6.75 11.69
CA GLY A 91 -7.70 5.36 11.79
C GLY A 91 -8.78 4.42 11.25
N PHE A 92 -8.46 3.14 11.27
CA PHE A 92 -9.33 2.07 10.77
C PHE A 92 -9.99 1.33 11.94
N TYR A 93 -11.23 0.93 11.71
CA TYR A 93 -12.04 0.21 12.67
C TYR A 93 -12.58 -1.04 12.00
N ILE A 94 -12.39 -2.18 12.65
CA ILE A 94 -13.06 -3.43 12.27
C ILE A 94 -14.30 -3.53 13.15
N LEU A 95 -15.46 -3.63 12.51
CA LEU A 95 -16.76 -3.66 13.16
C LEU A 95 -17.38 -5.03 12.96
N ASN A 96 -17.92 -5.64 14.01
CA ASN A 96 -18.82 -6.79 13.89
C ASN A 96 -20.24 -6.35 14.24
N ARG A 97 -21.15 -6.43 13.26
CA ARG A 97 -22.54 -6.00 13.43
C ARG A 97 -23.42 -6.97 14.20
N GLU A 98 -23.01 -8.24 14.31
CA GLU A 98 -23.73 -9.23 15.11
C GLU A 98 -23.42 -9.08 16.59
N GLU A 99 -22.14 -8.94 16.90
CA GLU A 99 -21.65 -8.85 18.28
C GLU A 99 -21.68 -7.43 18.84
N GLU A 100 -21.95 -6.44 17.97
CA GLU A 100 -21.87 -5.00 18.28
C GLU A 100 -20.50 -4.64 18.88
N THR A 101 -19.43 -5.19 18.31
CA THR A 101 -18.05 -4.94 18.73
C THR A 101 -17.29 -4.11 17.71
N LYS A 102 -16.27 -3.40 18.20
CA LYS A 102 -15.30 -2.69 17.37
C LYS A 102 -13.89 -2.97 17.86
N TYR A 103 -12.99 -3.14 16.90
CA TYR A 103 -11.55 -3.16 17.12
C TYR A 103 -10.94 -1.93 16.42
N VAL A 104 -10.02 -1.26 17.10
CA VAL A 104 -9.28 -0.12 16.53
C VAL A 104 -7.97 -0.64 16.00
N TYR A 105 -7.79 -0.56 14.69
CA TYR A 105 -6.54 -0.95 14.07
C TYR A 105 -5.49 0.16 14.31
N PRO A 106 -4.30 -0.15 14.85
CA PRO A 106 -3.26 0.85 15.11
C PRO A 106 -2.91 1.65 13.85
N GLN A 107 -2.73 2.97 13.98
CA GLN A 107 -2.53 3.87 12.82
C GLN A 107 -1.23 3.59 12.06
N ASP A 108 -0.21 3.13 12.77
CA ASP A 108 1.12 2.72 12.31
C ASP A 108 1.13 1.43 11.48
N LYS A 109 -0.02 0.77 11.35
CA LYS A 109 -0.15 -0.48 10.60
C LYS A 109 -1.09 -0.37 9.41
N VAL A 110 -1.51 0.83 8.99
CA VAL A 110 -2.52 0.97 7.93
C VAL A 110 -1.90 1.37 6.59
N PRO A 111 -1.66 0.42 5.68
CA PRO A 111 -0.86 0.66 4.48
C PRO A 111 -1.60 1.50 3.42
N LEU A 112 -2.92 1.40 3.36
CA LEU A 112 -3.71 2.10 2.33
C LEU A 112 -3.87 3.60 2.61
N ARG A 113 -3.39 4.13 3.75
CA ARG A 113 -3.68 5.51 4.15
C ARG A 113 -3.24 6.54 3.11
N GLN A 114 -2.06 6.36 2.51
CA GLN A 114 -1.54 7.26 1.48
C GLN A 114 -2.40 7.25 0.21
N PHE A 115 -3.07 6.14 -0.09
CA PHE A 115 -4.01 6.09 -1.21
C PHE A 115 -5.35 6.76 -0.89
N LEU A 116 -5.67 7.09 0.37
CA LEU A 116 -6.96 7.66 0.78
C LEU A 116 -6.92 9.16 1.03
N THR A 117 -5.75 9.79 0.95
CA THR A 117 -5.58 11.25 1.11
C THR A 117 -6.29 12.02 0.00
N ASP A 118 -6.35 13.34 0.15
CA ASP A 118 -6.91 14.22 -0.89
C ASP A 118 -5.98 14.26 -2.12
N GLU A 119 -4.68 14.29 -1.86
CA GLU A 119 -3.61 14.25 -2.85
C GLU A 119 -2.77 13.00 -2.62
N ILE A 120 -2.65 12.18 -3.67
CA ILE A 120 -1.90 10.94 -3.67
C ILE A 120 -0.56 11.22 -4.35
N ASP A 121 0.50 11.19 -3.56
CA ASP A 121 1.86 11.36 -4.03
C ASP A 121 2.72 10.21 -3.54
N PHE A 122 2.94 9.22 -4.39
CA PHE A 122 3.75 8.04 -4.06
C PHE A 122 5.24 8.34 -4.02
N LEU A 123 5.72 9.33 -4.77
CA LEU A 123 7.14 9.68 -4.86
C LEU A 123 7.65 10.32 -3.57
N ASN A 124 6.76 10.94 -2.80
CA ASN A 124 7.05 11.40 -1.44
C ASN A 124 6.91 10.30 -0.37
N GLY A 125 6.56 9.07 -0.76
CA GLY A 125 6.51 7.90 0.11
C GLY A 125 7.84 7.13 0.14
N ASN A 126 7.92 6.16 1.05
CA ASN A 126 9.06 5.23 1.10
C ASN A 126 8.84 4.10 0.08
N ILE A 127 9.14 4.36 -1.19
CA ILE A 127 9.09 3.32 -2.24
C ILE A 127 10.25 2.35 -2.02
N SER A 128 9.95 1.05 -1.83
CA SER A 128 10.95 -0.02 -1.77
C SER A 128 11.16 -0.70 -3.12
N ASP A 129 10.12 -0.76 -3.96
CA ASP A 129 10.19 -1.46 -5.25
C ASP A 129 9.16 -0.91 -6.24
N VAL A 130 9.52 -0.96 -7.53
CA VAL A 130 8.63 -0.67 -8.65
C VAL A 130 8.82 -1.74 -9.71
N VAL A 131 7.72 -2.43 -10.04
CA VAL A 131 7.72 -3.49 -11.05
C VAL A 131 6.72 -3.12 -12.13
N MET A 132 7.21 -3.00 -13.36
CA MET A 132 6.39 -2.67 -14.52
C MET A 132 6.32 -3.84 -15.50
N THR A 133 5.13 -4.02 -16.06
CA THR A 133 4.84 -4.94 -17.17
C THR A 133 4.19 -4.16 -18.31
N ASP A 134 3.82 -4.82 -19.41
CA ASP A 134 3.12 -4.15 -20.52
C ASP A 134 1.73 -3.59 -20.13
N THR A 135 1.12 -4.11 -19.06
CA THR A 135 -0.28 -3.78 -18.68
C THR A 135 -0.38 -3.15 -17.30
N PHE A 136 0.47 -3.56 -16.36
CA PHE A 136 0.42 -3.15 -14.97
C PHE A 136 1.73 -2.57 -14.47
N ILE A 137 1.62 -1.63 -13.54
CA ILE A 137 2.70 -1.17 -12.68
C ILE A 137 2.34 -1.47 -11.23
N SER A 138 3.27 -2.09 -10.51
CA SER A 138 3.23 -2.31 -9.07
C SER A 138 4.16 -1.31 -8.39
N ILE A 139 3.62 -0.54 -7.45
CA ILE A 139 4.37 0.41 -6.63
C ILE A 139 4.34 -0.13 -5.20
N THR A 140 5.50 -0.57 -4.70
CA THR A 140 5.63 -1.09 -3.33
C THR A 140 6.14 0.01 -2.41
N LEU A 141 5.34 0.32 -1.40
CA LEU A 141 5.67 1.25 -0.33
C LEU A 141 5.90 0.47 0.96
N PHE A 142 6.75 0.98 1.84
CA PHE A 142 6.95 0.39 3.16
C PHE A 142 6.84 1.41 4.29
N ASP A 143 6.50 0.93 5.47
CA ASP A 143 6.55 1.70 6.71
C ASP A 143 7.17 0.86 7.83
N GLU A 144 7.87 1.52 8.74
CA GLU A 144 8.55 0.89 9.87
C GLU A 144 7.64 0.95 11.11
N SER A 145 7.23 -0.23 11.59
CA SER A 145 6.46 -0.35 12.83
C SER A 145 7.32 -0.91 13.97
N PRO A 146 6.92 -0.76 15.24
CA PRO A 146 7.61 -1.43 16.35
C PRO A 146 7.68 -2.96 16.25
N LEU A 147 6.85 -3.57 15.41
CA LEU A 147 6.82 -5.02 15.18
C LEU A 147 7.63 -5.45 13.95
N GLY A 148 8.15 -4.49 13.18
CA GLY A 148 8.90 -4.70 11.94
C GLY A 148 8.30 -3.95 10.75
N THR A 149 8.92 -4.11 9.59
CA THR A 149 8.53 -3.47 8.33
C THR A 149 7.21 -4.04 7.82
N VAL A 150 6.29 -3.15 7.44
CA VAL A 150 5.03 -3.46 6.76
C VAL A 150 5.14 -2.93 5.34
N GLU A 151 4.75 -3.74 4.36
CA GLU A 151 4.78 -3.34 2.95
C GLU A 151 3.38 -3.32 2.34
N VAL A 152 3.19 -2.44 1.35
CA VAL A 152 2.02 -2.43 0.49
C VAL A 152 2.42 -2.28 -0.96
N ALA A 153 2.11 -3.32 -1.74
CA ALA A 153 2.20 -3.28 -3.19
C ALA A 153 0.85 -2.80 -3.75
N LEU A 154 0.84 -1.63 -4.39
CA LEU A 154 -0.33 -1.08 -5.09
C LEU A 154 -0.18 -1.35 -6.58
N ILE A 155 -1.16 -2.04 -7.17
CA ILE A 155 -1.13 -2.46 -8.58
C ILE A 155 -2.13 -1.62 -9.37
N PHE A 156 -1.61 -0.91 -10.36
CA PHE A 156 -2.38 -0.06 -11.27
C PHE A 156 -2.28 -0.58 -12.69
N GLU A 157 -3.36 -0.47 -13.44
CA GLU A 157 -3.32 -0.66 -14.89
C GLU A 157 -2.78 0.60 -15.56
N ILE A 158 -1.82 0.45 -16.47
CA ILE A 158 -1.05 1.57 -17.04
C ILE A 158 -1.92 2.48 -17.92
N GLU A 159 -2.80 1.88 -18.75
CA GLU A 159 -3.64 2.62 -19.69
C GLU A 159 -4.68 3.48 -18.94
N SER A 160 -5.44 2.86 -18.03
CA SER A 160 -6.51 3.52 -17.27
C SER A 160 -6.01 4.31 -16.06
N LYS A 161 -4.82 3.98 -15.54
CA LYS A 161 -4.24 4.47 -14.28
C LYS A 161 -5.05 4.09 -13.04
N GLU A 162 -6.04 3.20 -13.17
CA GLU A 162 -6.91 2.81 -12.07
C GLU A 162 -6.22 1.81 -11.14
N LEU A 163 -6.53 1.90 -9.85
CA LEU A 163 -6.13 0.89 -8.88
C LEU A 163 -6.91 -0.40 -9.16
N TRP A 164 -6.21 -1.50 -9.34
CA TRP A 164 -6.81 -2.82 -9.56
C TRP A 164 -6.76 -3.67 -8.30
N GLN A 165 -5.62 -3.65 -7.62
CA GLN A 165 -5.34 -4.52 -6.51
C GLN A 165 -4.32 -3.88 -5.58
N TRP A 166 -4.35 -4.27 -4.31
CA TRP A 166 -3.21 -4.09 -3.45
C TRP A 166 -2.94 -5.34 -2.62
N THR A 167 -1.68 -5.54 -2.24
CA THR A 167 -1.25 -6.60 -1.34
C THR A 167 -0.55 -5.97 -0.16
N LEU A 168 -1.04 -6.27 1.05
CA LEU A 168 -0.40 -5.94 2.31
C LEU A 168 0.47 -7.13 2.73
N THR A 169 1.73 -6.86 3.06
CA THR A 169 2.64 -7.84 3.64
C THR A 169 3.02 -7.39 5.06
N GLU A 170 2.68 -8.21 6.05
CA GLU A 170 2.97 -7.98 7.46
C GLU A 170 4.41 -8.42 7.81
N PRO A 171 4.97 -8.00 8.96
CA PRO A 171 6.36 -8.31 9.32
C PRO A 171 6.66 -9.82 9.47
N ASP A 172 5.63 -10.63 9.70
CA ASP A 172 5.73 -12.08 9.78
C ASP A 172 5.66 -12.78 8.41
N GLY A 173 5.53 -12.01 7.32
CA GLY A 173 5.41 -12.47 5.95
C GLY A 173 4.00 -12.91 5.55
N SER A 174 3.00 -12.74 6.43
CA SER A 174 1.60 -12.94 6.03
C SER A 174 1.16 -11.85 5.06
N GLU A 175 0.30 -12.24 4.13
CA GLU A 175 -0.17 -11.43 3.01
C GLU A 175 -1.70 -11.35 3.01
N LEU A 176 -2.20 -10.15 2.76
CA LEU A 176 -3.60 -9.88 2.48
C LEU A 176 -3.71 -9.14 1.15
N THR A 177 -4.24 -9.82 0.14
CA THR A 177 -4.47 -9.24 -1.17
C THR A 177 -5.93 -8.82 -1.31
N PHE A 178 -6.16 -7.61 -1.81
CA PHE A 178 -7.48 -7.08 -2.10
C PHE A 178 -7.55 -6.62 -3.55
N SER A 179 -8.49 -7.17 -4.31
CA SER A 179 -8.79 -6.74 -5.68
C SER A 179 -10.13 -6.02 -5.70
N ILE A 180 -10.26 -4.95 -6.49
CA ILE A 180 -11.53 -4.23 -6.69
C ILE A 180 -12.04 -4.39 -8.12
N TYR A 181 -13.36 -4.43 -8.27
CA TYR A 181 -14.03 -4.61 -9.55
C TYR A 181 -15.44 -4.00 -9.52
N ASP A 182 -16.07 -3.89 -10.68
CA ASP A 182 -17.36 -3.21 -10.85
C ASP A 182 -17.37 -1.80 -10.24
N VAL A 183 -16.27 -1.06 -10.42
CA VAL A 183 -16.07 0.25 -9.80
C VAL A 183 -16.86 1.31 -10.57
N VAL A 184 -17.64 2.09 -9.82
CA VAL A 184 -18.34 3.28 -10.31
C VAL A 184 -17.81 4.49 -9.55
N LYS A 185 -17.27 5.46 -10.29
CA LYS A 185 -16.71 6.72 -9.77
C LYS A 185 -17.75 7.83 -9.76
N ASP A 186 -17.49 8.88 -8.98
CA ASP A 186 -18.30 10.09 -8.91
C ASP A 186 -19.76 9.85 -8.51
N VAL A 187 -19.94 8.87 -7.61
CA VAL A 187 -21.25 8.48 -7.07
C VAL A 187 -21.57 9.19 -5.77
N GLU A 188 -22.82 9.63 -5.61
CA GLU A 188 -23.27 10.22 -4.35
C GLU A 188 -23.37 9.14 -3.26
N ILE A 189 -22.48 9.20 -2.27
CA ILE A 189 -22.48 8.28 -1.12
C ILE A 189 -22.98 9.04 0.11
N PRO A 190 -24.12 8.64 0.70
CA PRO A 190 -24.66 9.30 1.89
C PRO A 190 -23.69 9.25 3.07
N ARG A 191 -23.60 10.35 3.83
CA ARG A 191 -22.70 10.45 5.00
C ARG A 191 -22.94 9.35 6.05
N SER A 192 -24.16 8.82 6.13
CA SER A 192 -24.52 7.71 7.02
C SER A 192 -23.74 6.43 6.75
N PHE A 193 -23.21 6.23 5.54
CA PHE A 193 -22.37 5.08 5.21
C PHE A 193 -21.06 5.09 6.01
N PHE A 194 -20.59 6.24 6.46
CA PHE A 194 -19.36 6.38 7.26
C PHE A 194 -19.65 6.60 8.74
N TYR A 195 -20.90 6.39 9.17
CA TYR A 195 -21.26 6.42 10.59
C TYR A 195 -20.81 5.14 11.29
N ILE A 196 -20.18 5.29 12.46
CA ILE A 196 -19.81 4.20 13.36
C ILE A 196 -20.68 4.36 14.61
N ASN A 197 -21.43 3.32 14.97
CA ASN A 197 -22.27 3.36 16.16
C ASN A 197 -21.40 3.49 17.42
N PRO A 198 -21.55 4.54 18.23
CA PRO A 198 -20.72 4.76 19.41
C PRO A 198 -20.90 3.66 20.47
N ASN A 199 -22.05 2.97 20.48
CA ASN A 199 -22.38 1.92 21.45
C ASN A 199 -21.62 0.61 21.19
N TYR A 200 -20.93 0.47 20.05
CA TYR A 200 -20.13 -0.72 19.80
C TYR A 200 -19.03 -0.84 20.85
N ARG A 201 -18.98 -2.00 21.49
CA ARG A 201 -18.02 -2.31 22.56
C ARG A 201 -16.63 -2.48 21.97
N SER A 202 -15.65 -1.79 22.54
CA SER A 202 -14.25 -1.96 22.13
C SER A 202 -13.73 -3.32 22.61
N ILE A 203 -13.04 -4.03 21.72
CA ILE A 203 -12.30 -5.27 22.01
C ILE A 203 -10.83 -5.10 21.61
N ALA A 204 -9.94 -5.87 22.26
CA ALA A 204 -8.56 -6.04 21.83
C ALA A 204 -8.49 -7.25 20.86
N GLN A 205 -7.52 -7.23 19.95
CA GLN A 205 -7.19 -8.37 19.09
C GLN A 205 -6.38 -9.40 19.88
#